data_AF-R7T0C8-F1
#
_entry.id   AF-R7T0C8-F1
#
_cell.length_a   1.000
_cell.length_b   1.000
_cell.length_c   1.000
_cell.angle_alpha   90.00
_cell.angle_beta   90.00
_cell.angle_gamma   90.00
#
_symmetry.space_group_name_H-M   'P 1'
#
loop_
_entity.id
_entity.type
_entity.pdbx_description
1 polymer ?
#
loop_
_entity_poly.entity_id
_entity_poly.type
_entity_poly.pdbx_seq_one_letter_code
_entity_poly.pdbx_strand_id
1 'polypeptide(L)'
;MFSTALLVLAAAVSPALATIYVTSPTASSQWTAGQQQTISWQDDGQSPSLANFGPSKVSVYVGNQIQQTPVQVITQSVDVSTTSSIVFTPDASTGQNGQYYFIRFESLGLKDATNAAFPALAFSSKYTMSGMTGTFTAEELAQISAAVSSGAAATTSAAASSATPAGTTTTSATASKITTSKAVSGTSSAASSTASTSKSNGASTLPLSALTGVAGVAVAIFAAMYM
;
A
#
# COMPACT_ATOMS: atom_id res chain seq x y z
N MET A 1 -38.83 -2.77 -38.50
CA MET A 1 -38.56 -1.71 -37.50
C MET A 1 -37.77 -2.37 -36.39
N PHE A 2 -36.44 -2.25 -36.40
CA PHE A 2 -35.56 -2.85 -35.40
C PHE A 2 -35.05 -1.75 -34.48
N SER A 3 -35.62 -1.66 -33.27
CA SER A 3 -35.22 -0.67 -32.28
C SER A 3 -33.88 -1.06 -31.66
N THR A 4 -32.96 -0.11 -31.76
CA THR A 4 -31.60 -0.08 -31.24
C THR A 4 -31.58 -0.33 -29.73
N ALA A 5 -30.92 -1.40 -29.30
CA ALA A 5 -30.62 -1.64 -27.89
C ALA A 5 -29.43 -0.76 -27.48
N LEU A 6 -29.68 0.22 -26.62
CA LEU A 6 -28.68 1.09 -26.02
C LEU A 6 -27.97 0.31 -24.90
N LEU A 7 -26.74 -0.11 -25.14
CA LEU A 7 -25.87 -0.74 -24.14
C LEU A 7 -25.34 0.36 -23.19
N VAL A 8 -25.97 0.52 -22.03
CA VAL A 8 -25.48 1.41 -20.96
C VAL A 8 -24.28 0.72 -20.29
N LEU A 9 -23.08 1.20 -20.59
CA LEU A 9 -21.84 0.84 -19.92
C LEU A 9 -21.80 1.54 -18.55
N ALA A 10 -22.36 0.89 -17.52
CA ALA A 10 -22.21 1.34 -16.14
C ALA A 10 -20.77 1.07 -15.68
N ALA A 11 -19.92 2.09 -15.72
CA ALA A 11 -18.63 2.07 -15.04
C ALA A 11 -18.89 1.95 -13.53
N ALA A 12 -18.62 0.78 -12.95
CA ALA A 12 -18.59 0.60 -11.51
C ALA A 12 -17.34 1.31 -10.96
N VAL A 13 -17.47 2.62 -10.74
CA VAL A 13 -16.54 3.38 -9.91
C VAL A 13 -16.85 2.96 -8.47
N SER A 14 -16.05 2.06 -7.92
CA SER A 14 -16.07 1.80 -6.47
C SER A 14 -15.84 3.14 -5.77
N PRO A 15 -16.69 3.55 -4.81
CA PRO A 15 -16.47 4.78 -4.09
C PRO A 15 -15.24 4.59 -3.19
N ALA A 16 -14.08 5.04 -3.67
CA ALA A 16 -12.89 5.21 -2.84
C ALA A 16 -13.15 6.40 -1.92
N LEU A 17 -13.88 6.17 -0.84
CA LEU A 17 -14.18 7.21 0.16
C LEU A 17 -12.98 7.39 1.11
N ALA A 18 -11.92 8.07 0.63
CA ALA A 18 -11.11 9.02 1.41
C ALA A 18 -9.90 9.59 0.63
N THR A 19 -9.79 10.91 0.67
CA THR A 19 -8.82 11.90 0.15
C THR A 19 -7.32 11.66 0.36
N ILE A 20 -6.93 10.60 1.07
CA ILE A 20 -5.51 10.27 1.20
C ILE A 20 -5.06 9.62 -0.11
N TYR A 21 -4.33 10.37 -0.93
CA TYR A 21 -3.69 9.83 -2.11
C TYR A 21 -2.33 9.25 -1.77
N VAL A 22 -2.25 7.93 -1.66
CA VAL A 22 -0.99 7.23 -1.36
C VAL A 22 -0.10 7.22 -2.60
N THR A 23 1.05 7.89 -2.50
CA THR A 23 2.08 7.98 -3.56
C THR A 23 3.12 6.88 -3.43
N SER A 24 3.30 6.32 -2.24
CA SER A 24 4.13 5.14 -1.99
C SER A 24 3.51 4.31 -0.87
N PRO A 25 3.25 3.01 -1.06
CA PRO A 25 3.57 2.21 -2.25
C PRO A 25 2.53 2.32 -3.38
N THR A 26 3.00 2.13 -4.62
CA THR A 26 2.20 2.01 -5.84
C THR A 26 2.07 0.56 -6.31
N ALA A 27 1.29 0.30 -7.36
CA ALA A 27 1.13 -1.04 -7.94
C ALA A 27 2.43 -1.70 -8.43
N SER A 28 3.42 -0.89 -8.82
CA SER A 28 4.74 -1.36 -9.25
C SER A 28 5.78 -1.39 -8.13
N SER A 29 5.40 -1.01 -6.91
CA SER A 29 6.32 -1.00 -5.77
C SER A 29 6.66 -2.41 -5.31
N GLN A 30 7.96 -2.64 -5.12
CA GLN A 30 8.52 -3.90 -4.64
C GLN A 30 9.24 -3.62 -3.32
N TRP A 31 8.70 -4.14 -2.22
CA TRP A 31 9.28 -4.01 -0.89
C TRP A 31 9.91 -5.32 -0.44
N THR A 32 10.92 -5.21 0.41
CA THR A 32 11.59 -6.36 1.01
C THR A 32 11.42 -6.32 2.51
N ALA A 33 10.97 -7.43 3.09
CA ALA A 33 10.81 -7.58 4.53
C ALA A 33 12.15 -7.41 5.26
N GLY A 34 12.10 -6.88 6.48
CA GLY A 34 13.28 -6.54 7.26
C GLY A 34 14.06 -5.32 6.75
N GLN A 35 13.66 -4.71 5.64
CA GLN A 35 14.21 -3.43 5.16
C GLN A 35 13.29 -2.28 5.50
N GLN A 36 13.87 -1.13 5.80
CA GLN A 36 13.11 0.07 6.08
C GLN A 36 12.41 0.56 4.81
N GLN A 37 11.09 0.71 4.88
CA GLN A 37 10.23 1.17 3.80
C GLN A 37 9.53 2.48 4.17
N THR A 38 9.27 3.32 3.17
CA THR A 38 8.62 4.61 3.36
C THR A 38 7.26 4.62 2.69
N ILE A 39 6.22 4.84 3.50
CA ILE A 39 4.87 5.14 3.06
C ILE A 39 4.80 6.65 2.85
N SER A 40 4.21 7.09 1.75
CA SER A 40 4.01 8.50 1.46
C SER A 40 2.65 8.74 0.86
N TRP A 41 2.05 9.86 1.22
CA TRP A 41 0.75 10.27 0.73
C TRP A 41 0.66 11.80 0.62
N GLN A 42 -0.36 12.26 -0.09
CA GLN A 42 -0.69 13.67 -0.25
C GLN A 42 -2.20 13.85 -0.27
N ASP A 43 -2.63 15.10 -0.19
CA ASP A 43 -4.03 15.48 -0.41
C ASP A 43 -4.32 15.41 -1.92
N ASP A 44 -5.44 14.83 -2.31
CA ASP A 44 -5.92 14.83 -3.70
C ASP A 44 -6.76 16.06 -4.06
N GLY A 45 -6.99 16.96 -3.09
CA GLY A 45 -7.81 18.15 -3.24
C GLY A 45 -9.31 17.87 -3.23
N GLN A 46 -9.74 16.64 -2.96
CA GLN A 46 -11.14 16.25 -2.83
C GLN A 46 -11.59 16.26 -1.37
N SER A 47 -12.88 16.47 -1.12
CA SER A 47 -13.44 16.35 0.23
C SER A 47 -13.64 14.89 0.61
N PRO A 48 -13.33 14.46 1.85
CA PRO A 48 -12.86 15.26 2.99
C PRO A 48 -11.33 15.48 3.03
N SER A 49 -10.87 16.74 3.14
CA SER A 49 -9.42 17.08 3.17
C SER A 49 -8.59 16.26 4.17
N LEU A 50 -7.26 16.20 4.01
CA LEU A 50 -6.39 15.57 5.01
C LEU A 50 -6.61 16.13 6.43
N ALA A 51 -6.93 17.43 6.55
CA ALA A 51 -7.27 18.07 7.82
C ALA A 51 -8.57 17.54 8.44
N ASN A 52 -9.56 17.20 7.62
CA ASN A 52 -10.80 16.57 8.09
C ASN A 52 -10.59 15.10 8.45
N PHE A 53 -9.66 14.42 7.77
CA PHE A 53 -9.33 13.02 8.04
C PHE A 53 -8.58 12.84 9.37
N GLY A 54 -7.64 13.74 9.67
CA GLY A 54 -7.02 13.89 11.00
C GLY A 54 -6.25 12.65 11.49
N PRO A 55 -6.18 12.42 12.82
CA PRO A 55 -5.48 11.29 13.40
C PRO A 55 -6.03 9.95 12.89
N SER A 56 -5.12 9.08 12.44
CA SER A 56 -5.45 7.86 11.72
C SER A 56 -4.58 6.69 12.16
N LYS A 57 -5.16 5.49 12.17
CA LYS A 57 -4.41 4.24 12.29
C LYS A 57 -3.95 3.81 10.90
N VAL A 58 -2.68 3.43 10.77
CA VAL A 58 -2.09 2.96 9.53
C VAL A 58 -1.58 1.54 9.73
N SER A 59 -2.06 0.62 8.91
CA SER A 59 -1.65 -0.79 8.98
C SER A 59 -1.55 -1.40 7.58
N VAL A 60 -0.75 -2.44 7.47
CA VAL A 60 -0.67 -3.31 6.29
C VAL A 60 -1.79 -4.34 6.37
N TYR A 61 -2.49 -4.51 5.26
CA TYR A 61 -3.58 -5.46 5.10
C TYR A 61 -3.37 -6.37 3.89
N VAL A 62 -4.03 -7.52 3.93
CA VAL A 62 -4.23 -8.42 2.78
C VAL A 62 -5.73 -8.72 2.62
N GLY A 63 -6.13 -9.20 1.44
CA GLY A 63 -7.51 -9.58 1.14
C GLY A 63 -8.14 -8.83 -0.04
N ASN A 64 -9.46 -8.65 0.03
CA ASN A 64 -10.31 -8.06 -1.01
C ASN A 64 -11.17 -6.89 -0.46
N GLN A 65 -12.06 -6.35 -1.31
CA GLN A 65 -12.92 -5.21 -0.95
C GLN A 65 -13.93 -5.55 0.16
N ILE A 66 -14.30 -6.82 0.32
CA ILE A 66 -15.30 -7.30 1.28
C ILE A 66 -14.64 -7.77 2.58
N GLN A 67 -13.49 -8.45 2.47
CA GLN A 67 -12.78 -9.05 3.60
C GLN A 67 -11.31 -8.65 3.57
N GLN A 68 -10.85 -8.05 4.68
CA GLN A 68 -9.50 -7.55 4.83
C GLN A 68 -8.94 -8.01 6.18
N THR A 69 -7.75 -8.59 6.17
CA THR A 69 -7.05 -9.03 7.38
C THR A 69 -5.85 -8.12 7.63
N PRO A 70 -5.73 -7.50 8.83
CA PRO A 70 -4.54 -6.76 9.21
C PRO A 70 -3.40 -7.73 9.47
N VAL A 71 -2.28 -7.56 8.76
CA VAL A 71 -1.08 -8.39 8.93
C VAL A 71 -0.03 -7.70 9.79
N GLN A 72 0.03 -6.37 9.74
CA GLN A 72 0.98 -5.60 10.55
C GLN A 72 0.47 -4.20 10.81
N VAL A 73 0.47 -3.77 12.07
CA VAL A 73 0.20 -2.37 12.44
C VAL A 73 1.47 -1.56 12.26
N ILE A 74 1.39 -0.43 11.55
CA ILE A 74 2.52 0.49 11.35
C ILE A 74 2.51 1.58 12.43
N THR A 75 1.35 2.21 12.62
CA THR A 75 1.11 3.15 13.71
C THR A 75 -0.36 3.13 14.12
N GLN A 76 -0.59 3.25 15.42
CA GLN A 76 -1.93 3.30 16.00
C GLN A 76 -2.57 4.69 15.86
N SER A 77 -1.75 5.73 15.71
CA SER A 77 -2.21 7.10 15.55
C SER A 77 -1.13 7.95 14.87
N VAL A 78 -1.45 8.49 13.71
CA VAL A 78 -0.68 9.53 13.02
C VAL A 78 -1.63 10.55 12.46
N ASP A 79 -1.32 11.83 12.64
CA ASP A 79 -2.10 12.89 12.04
C ASP A 79 -1.69 13.07 10.58
N VAL A 80 -2.55 12.61 9.66
CA VAL A 80 -2.30 12.69 8.22
C VAL A 80 -2.40 14.12 7.68
N SER A 81 -2.91 15.06 8.47
CA SER A 81 -3.01 16.48 8.10
C SER A 81 -1.68 17.22 8.22
N THR A 82 -0.81 16.73 9.12
CA THR A 82 0.52 17.33 9.40
C THR A 82 1.66 16.42 8.96
N THR A 83 1.40 15.13 8.82
CA THR A 83 2.37 14.13 8.38
C THR A 83 1.97 13.60 7.00
N SER A 84 2.94 13.53 6.09
CA SER A 84 2.73 13.02 4.72
C SER A 84 3.58 11.77 4.42
N SER A 85 4.36 11.30 5.38
CA SER A 85 5.20 10.11 5.22
C SER A 85 5.50 9.43 6.55
N ILE A 86 5.54 8.09 6.55
CA ILE A 86 5.98 7.27 7.67
C ILE A 86 6.97 6.25 7.18
N VAL A 87 7.97 6.00 8.03
CA VAL A 87 8.96 4.98 7.80
C VAL A 87 8.68 3.80 8.74
N PHE A 88 8.67 2.58 8.21
CA PHE A 88 8.47 1.36 8.98
C PHE A 88 9.29 0.20 8.42
N THR A 89 9.38 -0.91 9.15
CA THR A 89 10.04 -2.13 8.68
C THR A 89 9.01 -3.24 8.58
N PRO A 90 8.75 -3.81 7.39
CA PRO A 90 7.86 -4.96 7.28
C PRO A 90 8.43 -6.17 8.02
N ASP A 91 7.60 -6.83 8.81
CA ASP A 91 7.97 -8.05 9.52
C ASP A 91 7.85 -9.25 8.58
N ALA A 92 8.94 -9.98 8.36
CA ALA A 92 8.96 -11.14 7.48
C ALA A 92 8.02 -12.26 7.92
N SER A 93 7.68 -12.35 9.21
CA SER A 93 6.88 -13.44 9.77
C SER A 93 5.37 -13.28 9.57
N THR A 94 4.89 -12.10 9.17
CA THR A 94 3.45 -11.78 9.15
C THR A 94 2.74 -12.15 7.85
N GLY A 95 3.41 -12.82 6.91
CA GLY A 95 2.80 -13.17 5.63
C GLY A 95 3.75 -13.88 4.67
N GLN A 96 3.31 -14.05 3.42
CA GLN A 96 4.04 -14.72 2.33
C GLN A 96 4.52 -13.74 1.25
N ASN A 97 5.36 -14.19 0.32
CA ASN A 97 5.74 -13.35 -0.81
C ASN A 97 4.58 -13.18 -1.80
N GLY A 98 4.42 -11.98 -2.36
CA GLY A 98 3.46 -11.73 -3.43
C GLY A 98 2.88 -10.32 -3.47
N GLN A 99 2.03 -10.08 -4.48
CA GLN A 99 1.42 -8.78 -4.80
C GLN A 99 -0.05 -8.72 -4.33
N TYR A 100 -0.26 -8.68 -3.02
CA TYR A 100 -1.59 -8.60 -2.43
C TYR A 100 -1.64 -7.77 -1.14
N TYR A 101 -0.51 -7.12 -0.81
CA TYR A 101 -0.40 -6.22 0.32
C TYR A 101 -0.88 -4.83 -0.07
N PHE A 102 -1.59 -4.16 0.82
CA PHE A 102 -1.95 -2.76 0.67
C PHE A 102 -1.92 -2.07 2.03
N ILE A 103 -1.75 -0.77 2.03
CA ILE A 103 -1.83 0.07 3.23
C ILE A 103 -3.26 0.53 3.38
N ARG A 104 -3.80 0.43 4.59
CA ARG A 104 -5.08 1.02 4.96
C ARG A 104 -4.87 2.10 6.00
N PHE A 105 -5.49 3.25 5.75
CA PHE A 105 -5.64 4.34 6.70
C PHE A 105 -7.06 4.30 7.24
N GLU A 106 -7.18 4.32 8.56
CA GLU A 106 -8.46 4.34 9.25
C GLU A 106 -8.52 5.58 10.12
N SER A 107 -9.40 6.53 9.80
CA SER A 107 -9.54 7.74 10.60
C SER A 107 -10.10 7.40 11.99
N LEU A 108 -9.52 8.02 13.02
CA LEU A 108 -9.97 7.86 14.40
C LEU A 108 -11.11 8.82 14.75
N GLY A 109 -11.23 9.93 14.01
CA GLY A 109 -12.21 11.00 14.28
C GLY A 109 -13.31 11.12 13.22
N LEU A 110 -13.00 10.79 11.96
CA LEU A 110 -13.91 10.96 10.83
C LEU A 110 -14.67 9.67 10.55
N LYS A 111 -15.97 9.80 10.31
CA LYS A 111 -16.85 8.70 9.88
C LYS A 111 -17.07 8.74 8.38
N ASP A 112 -17.37 7.58 7.82
CA ASP A 112 -17.75 7.48 6.42
C ASP A 112 -19.03 8.28 6.16
N ALA A 113 -19.05 9.05 5.06
CA ALA A 113 -20.16 9.94 4.73
C ALA A 113 -21.45 9.19 4.37
N THR A 114 -21.33 7.93 3.91
CA THR A 114 -22.45 7.07 3.54
C THR A 114 -22.88 6.16 4.69
N ASN A 115 -21.97 5.85 5.61
CA ASN A 115 -22.25 5.03 6.77
C ASN A 115 -21.49 5.48 8.02
N ALA A 116 -22.15 6.27 8.86
CA ALA A 116 -21.58 6.80 10.09
C ALA A 116 -21.15 5.73 11.12
N ALA A 117 -21.56 4.47 10.96
CA ALA A 117 -21.10 3.36 11.82
C ALA A 117 -19.63 3.00 11.57
N PHE A 118 -19.10 3.31 10.38
CA PHE A 118 -17.74 2.99 9.98
C PHE A 118 -16.84 4.24 9.95
N PRO A 119 -15.56 4.12 10.34
CA PRO A 119 -14.59 5.20 10.14
C PRO A 119 -14.36 5.45 8.65
N ALA A 120 -13.91 6.66 8.29
CA ALA A 120 -13.43 6.92 6.94
C ALA A 120 -12.16 6.09 6.66
N LEU A 121 -12.08 5.48 5.47
CA LEU A 121 -11.02 4.54 5.11
C LEU A 121 -10.34 4.95 3.80
N ALA A 122 -9.02 5.07 3.82
CA ALA A 122 -8.22 5.24 2.61
C ALA A 122 -7.32 4.03 2.36
N PHE A 123 -7.00 3.77 1.09
CA PHE A 123 -6.26 2.58 0.69
C PHE A 123 -5.14 2.93 -0.29
N SER A 124 -3.99 2.27 -0.15
CA SER A 124 -2.97 2.28 -1.20
C SER A 124 -3.32 1.31 -2.32
N SER A 125 -2.59 1.42 -3.44
CA SER A 125 -2.52 0.34 -4.40
C SER A 125 -1.96 -0.94 -3.76
N LYS A 126 -2.32 -2.09 -4.32
CA LYS A 126 -1.67 -3.35 -3.96
C LYS A 126 -0.23 -3.37 -4.45
N TYR A 127 0.71 -3.72 -3.59
CA TYR A 127 2.14 -3.76 -3.90
C TYR A 127 2.71 -5.13 -3.60
N THR A 128 3.92 -5.38 -4.10
CA THR A 128 4.60 -6.66 -3.91
C THR A 128 5.51 -6.63 -2.70
N MET A 129 5.40 -7.64 -1.84
CA MET A 129 6.43 -7.93 -0.83
C MET A 129 7.26 -9.16 -1.20
N SER A 130 8.54 -9.06 -0.87
CA SER A 130 9.57 -10.09 -0.99
C SER A 130 10.28 -10.30 0.34
N GLY A 131 10.94 -11.46 0.53
CA GLY A 131 11.62 -11.78 1.79
C GLY A 131 10.68 -12.14 2.95
N MET A 132 9.39 -12.30 2.69
CA MET A 132 8.40 -12.77 3.65
C MET A 132 8.56 -14.29 3.86
N THR A 133 8.58 -14.73 5.11
CA THR A 133 8.79 -16.12 5.55
C THR A 133 7.61 -16.70 6.33
N GLY A 134 6.61 -15.88 6.65
CA GLY A 134 5.37 -16.32 7.28
C GLY A 134 4.49 -17.15 6.33
N THR A 135 3.34 -17.57 6.84
CA THR A 135 2.33 -18.31 6.09
C THR A 135 0.96 -17.77 6.39
N PHE A 136 0.16 -17.52 5.35
CA PHE A 136 -1.25 -17.20 5.53
C PHE A 136 -2.03 -18.46 5.86
N THR A 137 -3.06 -18.27 6.68
CA THR A 137 -4.11 -19.25 6.90
C THR A 137 -4.91 -19.47 5.61
N ALA A 138 -5.63 -20.61 5.53
CA ALA A 138 -6.45 -20.91 4.36
C ALA A 138 -7.54 -19.85 4.10
N GLU A 139 -8.04 -19.21 5.17
CA GLU A 139 -9.05 -18.15 5.09
C GLU A 139 -8.47 -16.87 4.48
N GLU A 140 -7.28 -16.46 4.90
CA GLU A 140 -6.58 -15.30 4.31
C GLU A 140 -6.24 -15.53 2.84
N LEU A 141 -5.82 -16.74 2.47
CA LEU A 141 -5.59 -17.11 1.07
C LEU A 141 -6.87 -17.07 0.25
N ALA A 142 -8.01 -17.51 0.80
CA ALA A 142 -9.31 -17.39 0.14
C ALA A 142 -9.68 -15.92 -0.09
N GLN A 143 -9.45 -15.04 0.90
CA GLN A 143 -9.69 -13.61 0.76
C GLN A 143 -8.80 -12.96 -0.30
N ILE A 144 -7.52 -13.33 -0.34
CA ILE A 144 -6.55 -12.84 -1.33
C ILE A 144 -6.93 -13.32 -2.74
N SER A 145 -7.28 -14.61 -2.90
CA SER A 145 -7.64 -15.20 -4.20
C SER A 145 -8.93 -14.61 -4.79
N ALA A 146 -9.94 -14.32 -3.97
CA ALA A 146 -11.14 -13.60 -4.41
C ALA A 146 -10.86 -12.15 -4.85
N ALA A 147 -9.73 -11.59 -4.41
CA ALA A 147 -9.30 -10.26 -4.78
C ALA A 147 -8.61 -10.21 -6.15
N VAL A 148 -7.91 -11.28 -6.56
CA VAL A 148 -7.24 -11.34 -7.88
C VAL A 148 -8.23 -11.65 -9.01
N SER A 149 -9.34 -12.33 -8.72
CA SER A 149 -10.40 -12.58 -9.69
C SER A 149 -11.28 -11.35 -10.00
N SER A 150 -11.24 -10.32 -9.16
CA SER A 150 -11.98 -9.06 -9.38
C SER A 150 -11.17 -7.98 -10.11
N GLY A 151 -9.90 -8.25 -10.46
CA GLY A 151 -8.99 -7.29 -11.12
C GLY A 151 -8.39 -7.73 -12.46
N ALA A 152 -8.72 -8.92 -12.96
CA ALA A 152 -8.19 -9.40 -14.25
C ALA A 152 -9.05 -8.86 -15.41
N ALA A 153 -8.72 -7.68 -15.92
CA ALA A 153 -9.04 -7.35 -17.31
C ALA A 153 -8.25 -8.33 -18.19
N ALA A 154 -8.93 -9.36 -18.68
CA ALA A 154 -8.37 -10.32 -19.59
C ALA A 154 -7.91 -9.61 -20.88
N THR A 155 -6.61 -9.60 -21.13
CA THR A 155 -6.07 -9.40 -22.48
C THR A 155 -6.60 -10.53 -23.36
N THR A 156 -7.51 -10.20 -24.27
CA THR A 156 -7.96 -11.06 -25.35
C THR A 156 -6.80 -11.30 -26.32
N SER A 157 -6.04 -12.38 -26.12
CA SER A 157 -5.26 -12.98 -27.20
C SER A 157 -6.12 -14.02 -27.90
N ALA A 158 -6.28 -13.83 -29.20
CA ALA A 158 -7.15 -14.57 -30.09
C ALA A 158 -6.92 -16.09 -30.09
N ALA A 159 -8.01 -16.81 -30.34
CA ALA A 159 -8.06 -18.24 -30.55
C ALA A 159 -7.29 -18.68 -31.81
N ALA A 160 -6.66 -19.85 -31.74
CA ALA A 160 -6.54 -20.76 -32.87
C ALA A 160 -6.67 -22.20 -32.37
N SER A 161 -7.63 -22.91 -32.96
CA SER A 161 -8.05 -24.27 -32.62
C SER A 161 -7.16 -25.35 -33.24
N SER A 162 -7.26 -26.54 -32.65
CA SER A 162 -7.19 -27.89 -33.24
C SER A 162 -5.84 -28.41 -33.80
N ALA A 163 -5.30 -29.44 -33.14
CA ALA A 163 -5.19 -30.80 -33.72
C ALA A 163 -4.86 -31.86 -32.64
N THR A 164 -5.42 -33.04 -32.85
CA THR A 164 -5.51 -34.26 -32.04
C THR A 164 -4.17 -35.03 -31.88
N PRO A 165 -4.11 -36.05 -30.99
CA PRO A 165 -2.89 -36.70 -30.53
C PRO A 165 -2.50 -37.94 -31.37
N ALA A 166 -1.20 -38.25 -31.41
CA ALA A 166 -0.71 -39.57 -31.82
C ALA A 166 0.64 -39.89 -31.18
N GLY A 167 0.64 -40.93 -30.34
CA GLY A 167 1.51 -42.10 -30.49
C GLY A 167 3.02 -42.00 -30.28
N THR A 168 3.45 -42.77 -29.26
CA THR A 168 4.43 -43.88 -29.37
C THR A 168 5.71 -43.75 -28.53
N THR A 169 6.00 -44.89 -27.89
CA THR A 169 7.12 -45.35 -27.06
C THR A 169 8.52 -44.89 -27.55
N THR A 170 9.60 -44.84 -26.76
CA THR A 170 10.27 -45.97 -26.08
C THR A 170 11.56 -45.47 -25.37
N THR A 171 11.95 -46.19 -24.31
CA THR A 171 13.33 -46.49 -23.86
C THR A 171 14.07 -45.58 -22.86
N SER A 172 14.42 -46.25 -21.76
CA SER A 172 15.23 -45.94 -20.59
C SER A 172 16.75 -45.75 -20.84
N ALA A 173 17.46 -45.49 -19.72
CA ALA A 173 18.91 -45.60 -19.43
C ALA A 173 19.67 -44.25 -19.48
N THR A 174 20.62 -43.88 -18.62
CA THR A 174 21.22 -44.45 -17.39
C THR A 174 22.09 -43.35 -16.72
N ALA A 175 22.25 -43.50 -15.39
CA ALA A 175 23.14 -42.89 -14.41
C ALA A 175 24.49 -42.24 -14.79
N SER A 176 24.93 -41.34 -13.89
CA SER A 176 26.31 -41.11 -13.34
C SER A 176 26.67 -39.61 -13.33
N LYS A 177 27.41 -39.00 -12.39
CA LYS A 177 28.04 -39.38 -11.11
C LYS A 177 28.63 -38.08 -10.50
N ILE A 178 28.73 -38.07 -9.18
CA ILE A 178 29.38 -37.13 -8.26
C ILE A 178 30.75 -36.60 -8.73
N THR A 179 31.07 -35.33 -8.44
CA THR A 179 32.43 -34.94 -8.01
C THR A 179 32.44 -33.67 -7.12
N THR A 180 33.20 -33.77 -6.04
CA THR A 180 33.43 -32.79 -4.95
C THR A 180 34.82 -32.20 -5.06
N SER A 181 35.00 -30.91 -4.74
CA SER A 181 36.21 -30.28 -4.12
C SER A 181 35.90 -28.78 -3.97
N LYS A 182 35.83 -28.15 -2.79
CA LYS A 182 36.74 -27.93 -1.64
C LYS A 182 37.79 -26.80 -1.85
N ALA A 183 37.44 -25.64 -1.27
CA ALA A 183 38.20 -24.67 -0.45
C ALA A 183 39.52 -24.01 -0.92
N VAL A 184 39.56 -22.67 -0.79
CA VAL A 184 40.63 -21.82 -0.20
C VAL A 184 40.00 -20.44 0.07
N SER A 185 39.79 -19.93 1.29
CA SER A 185 40.71 -19.39 2.31
C SER A 185 41.42 -18.08 1.90
N GLY A 186 41.17 -17.00 2.67
CA GLY A 186 41.85 -15.70 2.60
C GLY A 186 41.00 -14.62 3.30
N THR A 187 40.92 -14.61 4.63
CA THR A 187 41.78 -13.86 5.58
C THR A 187 41.30 -12.42 5.84
N SER A 188 40.95 -12.19 7.11
CA SER A 188 40.65 -10.95 7.85
C SER A 188 41.75 -9.87 7.71
N SER A 189 41.55 -8.59 8.00
CA SER A 189 41.44 -8.03 9.36
C SER A 189 41.37 -6.48 9.35
N ALA A 190 40.77 -5.94 10.43
CA ALA A 190 40.98 -4.64 11.10
C ALA A 190 40.65 -3.33 10.32
N ALA A 191 39.70 -2.49 10.75
CA ALA A 191 39.57 -1.71 12.00
C ALA A 191 40.60 -0.56 12.12
N SER A 192 40.13 0.68 12.04
CA SER A 192 40.19 1.66 13.16
C SER A 192 39.74 3.06 12.73
N SER A 193 39.14 3.71 13.73
CA SER A 193 38.73 5.11 13.85
C SER A 193 39.83 6.12 13.53
N THR A 194 39.45 7.26 12.93
CA THR A 194 40.08 8.54 13.22
C THR A 194 39.03 9.66 13.13
N ALA A 195 38.74 10.26 14.28
CA ALA A 195 38.13 11.57 14.39
C ALA A 195 39.24 12.62 14.38
N SER A 196 39.01 13.78 13.75
CA SER A 196 39.24 15.10 14.34
C SER A 196 39.00 16.25 13.33
N THR A 197 38.12 17.18 13.75
CA THR A 197 38.19 18.66 13.61
C THR A 197 38.41 19.28 12.22
N SER A 198 37.58 20.22 11.75
CA SER A 198 37.58 21.60 12.25
C SER A 198 36.41 22.45 11.71
N LYS A 199 35.83 23.26 12.60
CA LYS A 199 35.35 24.66 12.46
C LYS A 199 34.83 25.16 11.09
N SER A 200 33.55 25.55 11.10
CA SER A 200 33.09 26.75 10.39
C SER A 200 31.99 27.43 11.20
N ASN A 201 32.31 28.63 11.69
CA ASN A 201 31.41 29.54 12.38
C ASN A 201 30.50 30.25 11.36
N GLY A 202 29.23 30.44 11.70
CA GLY A 202 28.30 31.20 10.87
C GLY A 202 27.05 31.61 11.65
N ALA A 203 27.24 32.38 12.72
CA ALA A 203 26.16 33.13 13.33
C ALA A 203 25.68 34.20 12.34
N SER A 204 24.39 34.22 12.03
CA SER A 204 23.77 35.37 11.40
C SER A 204 22.39 35.56 12.00
N THR A 205 22.30 36.67 12.69
CA THR A 205 21.23 37.26 13.47
C THR A 205 19.93 37.48 12.69
N LEU A 206 18.82 37.31 13.42
CA LEU A 206 17.47 37.81 13.12
C LEU A 206 17.47 39.28 12.67
N PRO A 207 16.43 39.70 11.94
CA PRO A 207 15.55 40.68 12.58
C PRO A 207 14.06 40.36 12.48
N LEU A 208 13.40 40.51 13.64
CA LEU A 208 12.01 40.89 13.79
C LEU A 208 11.68 42.13 12.95
N SER A 209 10.52 42.14 12.29
CA SER A 209 9.59 43.28 12.14
C SER A 209 8.35 42.79 11.38
N ALA A 210 7.18 42.71 12.05
CA ALA A 210 6.09 43.70 11.94
C ALA A 210 5.15 43.36 10.75
N LEU A 211 3.84 43.53 10.72
CA LEU A 211 2.74 43.91 11.63
C LEU A 211 1.50 43.90 10.68
N THR A 212 0.29 43.75 11.22
CA THR A 212 -1.03 44.11 10.63
C THR A 212 -1.69 43.24 9.55
N GLY A 213 -2.99 42.92 9.77
CA GLY A 213 -3.91 42.55 8.67
C GLY A 213 -5.24 41.84 9.00
N VAL A 214 -6.10 42.39 9.88
CA VAL A 214 -7.60 42.39 9.81
C VAL A 214 -8.34 41.03 9.70
N ALA A 215 -8.93 40.49 10.78
CA ALA A 215 -10.33 40.66 11.21
C ALA A 215 -11.41 40.32 10.15
N GLY A 216 -12.17 39.24 10.38
CA GLY A 216 -13.36 38.87 9.62
C GLY A 216 -14.25 37.90 10.39
N VAL A 217 -15.05 38.45 11.31
CA VAL A 217 -16.12 37.76 12.04
C VAL A 217 -17.29 37.50 11.09
N ALA A 218 -17.83 36.27 11.07
CA ALA A 218 -19.23 36.01 10.74
C ALA A 218 -19.73 34.78 11.50
N VAL A 219 -20.31 35.05 12.67
CA VAL A 219 -21.23 34.15 13.36
C VAL A 219 -22.54 34.14 12.56
N ALA A 220 -23.00 32.95 12.14
CA ALA A 220 -24.38 32.74 11.74
C ALA A 220 -24.91 31.50 12.45
N ILE A 221 -25.58 31.77 13.56
CA ILE A 221 -26.53 30.86 14.20
C ILE A 221 -27.78 30.86 13.32
N PHE A 222 -28.25 29.70 12.87
CA PHE A 222 -29.68 29.51 12.64
C PHE A 222 -30.11 28.10 13.05
N ALA A 223 -31.16 28.09 13.85
CA ALA A 223 -31.74 26.96 14.53
C ALA A 223 -32.83 26.28 13.68
N ALA A 224 -33.23 25.11 14.18
CA ALA A 224 -34.58 24.54 14.18
C ALA A 224 -35.01 23.57 13.05
N MET A 225 -35.48 22.42 13.56
CA MET A 225 -36.65 21.63 13.14
C MET A 225 -36.68 21.05 11.73
N TYR A 226 -36.75 19.73 11.63
CA TYR A 226 -38.03 19.08 11.29
C TYR A 226 -38.00 17.58 11.68
N MET A 227 -39.07 17.21 12.39
CA MET A 227 -39.72 15.91 12.62
C MET A 227 -38.99 14.60 12.31
#